data_AF-A0AAE0GYK2-F1
#
_entry.id   AF-A0AAE0GYK2-F1
#
_cell.length_a   1.000
_cell.length_b   1.000
_cell.length_c   1.000
_cell.angle_alpha   90.00
_cell.angle_beta   90.00
_cell.angle_gamma   90.00
#
_symmetry.space_group_name_H-M   'P 1'
#
loop_
_entity.id
_entity.type
_entity.pdbx_description
1 polymer ?
#
loop_
_entity_poly.entity_id
_entity_poly.type
_entity_poly.pdbx_seq_one_letter_code
_entity_poly.pdbx_strand_id
1 'polypeptide(L)'
;MWVDTATHTVFVAVSHTTCVVPGPGDEDGDSAQILLRTEVVDFDVVPLTSKTGDSIRIWFAGVLIKRAEIPYAAVSGVTPDGAADGQCGLSLIAEISEKVYTCILHQLQRSVLYSSIGLAGAKTKNEDSKVLLKKHNRIVTLTHQSLSFGKSIRKTQSSANIPEASILSLEKTATTRWGNQFVQLQKNCVLRLAIDSCLQAYKQENRQNKEAIVETNESEEGSKVGVAVAASEIGLDLSDWDRSQELEGFLSYPYAIKDTLEHSGVCTGSQAMILLHDLKENFCNEAATLEVKQFPETLQPAHRSRTSEIRAAQDLSTLITSAREIMKDELESRIFTLRPPNSRLIQCYMTKQAESKTILSPAQHELAKTLYLSALREAEVIREKNAPTAAGISRATYTQAKKQKLGGGLFRGLTAVGLSQARTAGSVLDDPVQNEIRRWESLLSERPQPFFREDGLLNEFFMCWQLRKEFPLHLIVFMQHGSHLPHEANCEQVFSIAGYLSDPNLDPSYLGTLTSIGINKAAYKPPLKDIKARYFSKYRGRDRAEESAE
;
A
#
# COMPACT_ATOMS: atom_id res chain seq x y z
N MET A 1 -9.81 10.50 3.87
CA MET A 1 -11.19 11.01 4.08
C MET A 1 -12.09 10.21 3.17
N TRP A 2 -13.32 9.87 3.55
CA TRP A 2 -14.19 9.06 2.69
C TRP A 2 -15.59 9.66 2.59
N VAL A 3 -16.19 9.57 1.41
CA VAL A 3 -17.55 10.04 1.17
C VAL A 3 -18.42 8.83 0.89
N ASP A 4 -19.44 8.61 1.71
CA ASP A 4 -20.49 7.67 1.35
C ASP A 4 -21.30 8.24 0.20
N THR A 5 -21.30 7.53 -0.91
CA THR A 5 -22.05 7.90 -2.11
C THR A 5 -23.57 7.80 -1.92
N ALA A 6 -24.05 6.98 -0.98
CA ALA A 6 -25.47 6.79 -0.74
C ALA A 6 -26.06 7.90 0.15
N THR A 7 -25.38 8.24 1.24
CA THR A 7 -25.84 9.27 2.19
C THR A 7 -25.23 10.64 1.96
N HIS A 8 -24.24 10.76 1.06
CA HIS A 8 -23.40 11.95 0.88
C HIS A 8 -22.63 12.40 2.13
N THR A 9 -22.60 11.57 3.17
CA THR A 9 -21.89 11.79 4.42
C THR A 9 -20.39 11.72 4.19
N VAL A 10 -19.64 12.67 4.76
CA VAL A 10 -18.19 12.66 4.71
C VAL A 10 -17.64 12.21 6.06
N PHE A 11 -16.87 11.14 6.03
CA PHE A 11 -16.17 10.59 7.18
C PHE A 11 -14.71 11.02 7.13
N VAL A 12 -14.19 11.47 8.27
CA VAL A 12 -12.79 11.80 8.42
C VAL A 12 -12.24 11.06 9.62
N ALA A 13 -11.03 10.53 9.48
CA ALA A 13 -10.35 9.82 10.53
C ALA A 13 -8.90 10.29 10.59
N VAL A 14 -8.40 10.51 11.80
CA VAL A 14 -6.98 10.62 12.09
C VAL A 14 -6.55 9.32 12.72
N SER A 15 -5.53 8.68 12.15
CA SER A 15 -4.87 7.53 12.76
C SER A 15 -3.49 7.92 13.26
N HIS A 16 -3.04 7.26 14.32
CA HIS A 16 -1.70 7.38 14.87
C HIS A 16 -1.08 6.00 14.91
N THR A 17 0.12 5.89 14.34
CA THR A 17 0.87 4.65 14.33
C THR A 17 2.08 4.80 15.22
N THR A 18 2.25 3.85 16.13
CA THR A 18 3.41 3.75 17.02
C THR A 18 4.17 2.48 16.77
N CYS A 19 5.49 2.55 16.99
CA CYS A 19 6.32 1.37 17.16
C CYS A 19 6.19 0.89 18.61
N VAL A 20 5.75 -0.36 18.80
CA VAL A 20 5.58 -0.99 20.10
C VAL A 20 6.69 -2.00 20.32
N VAL A 21 7.27 -1.95 21.51
CA VAL A 21 8.35 -2.85 21.96
C VAL A 21 7.74 -4.16 22.50
N PRO A 22 8.34 -5.32 22.22
CA PRO A 22 7.95 -6.60 22.83
C PRO A 22 7.88 -6.54 24.36
N GLY A 23 6.92 -7.25 24.96
CA GLY A 23 6.82 -7.33 26.41
C GLY A 23 7.91 -8.21 27.04
N PRO A 24 8.07 -8.20 28.37
CA PRO A 24 9.11 -8.97 29.08
C PRO A 24 9.06 -10.50 28.85
N GLY A 25 7.95 -11.04 28.35
CA GLY A 25 7.79 -12.47 28.02
C GLY A 25 8.05 -12.81 26.55
N ASP A 26 8.25 -11.81 25.70
CA ASP A 26 8.41 -11.96 24.25
C ASP A 26 9.89 -11.78 23.82
N GLU A 27 10.82 -11.62 24.76
CA GLU A 27 12.20 -11.19 24.46
C GLU A 27 13.09 -12.26 23.78
N ASP A 28 12.76 -13.55 23.96
CA ASP A 28 13.63 -14.68 23.56
C ASP A 28 13.02 -15.61 22.48
N GLY A 29 11.93 -15.20 21.82
CA GLY A 29 11.25 -15.99 20.77
C GLY A 29 11.40 -15.44 19.35
N ASP A 30 11.03 -16.24 18.33
CA ASP A 30 10.96 -15.82 16.91
C ASP A 30 9.97 -14.65 16.68
N SER A 31 9.11 -14.34 17.67
CA SER A 31 8.20 -13.20 17.70
C SER A 31 8.80 -11.91 18.30
N ALA A 32 10.04 -11.95 18.79
CA ALA A 32 10.72 -10.81 19.40
C ALA A 32 11.09 -9.77 18.34
N GLN A 33 10.18 -8.88 18.01
CA GLN A 33 10.41 -7.75 17.11
C GLN A 33 9.55 -6.56 17.49
N ILE A 34 10.02 -5.35 17.15
CA ILE A 34 9.18 -4.17 17.24
C ILE A 34 8.02 -4.35 16.26
N LEU A 35 6.82 -4.00 16.70
CA LEU A 35 5.61 -4.09 15.88
C LEU A 35 4.99 -2.72 15.72
N LEU A 36 4.22 -2.55 14.66
CA LEU A 36 3.45 -1.34 14.47
C LEU A 36 2.05 -1.53 15.02
N ARG A 37 1.61 -0.53 15.76
CA ARG A 37 0.25 -0.43 16.26
C ARG A 37 -0.36 0.86 15.75
N THR A 38 -1.34 0.72 14.88
CA THR A 38 -2.17 1.84 14.43
C THR A 38 -3.42 1.92 15.30
N GLU A 39 -3.70 3.11 15.78
CA GLU A 39 -4.91 3.44 16.53
C GLU A 39 -5.65 4.60 15.84
N VAL A 40 -6.97 4.60 15.92
CA VAL A 40 -7.77 5.76 15.52
C VAL A 40 -7.71 6.81 16.62
N VAL A 41 -7.09 7.95 16.32
CA VAL A 41 -7.00 9.10 17.23
C VAL A 41 -8.30 9.87 17.23
N ASP A 42 -8.86 10.15 16.07
CA ASP A 42 -10.17 10.79 16.01
C ASP A 42 -10.94 10.32 14.79
N PHE A 43 -12.25 10.31 14.91
CA PHE A 43 -13.16 9.98 13.84
C PHE A 43 -14.33 10.93 13.94
N ASP A 44 -14.65 11.58 12.83
CA ASP A 44 -15.76 12.52 12.78
C ASP A 44 -16.49 12.39 11.45
N VAL A 45 -17.75 12.81 11.49
CA VAL A 45 -18.51 13.11 10.29
C VAL A 45 -18.42 14.62 10.09
N VAL A 46 -17.94 15.08 8.94
CA VAL A 46 -17.77 16.52 8.69
C VAL A 46 -19.10 17.22 9.00
N PRO A 47 -19.15 18.07 10.04
CA PRO A 47 -20.40 18.69 10.50
C PRO A 47 -20.83 19.86 9.59
N LEU A 48 -20.13 20.04 8.47
CA LEU A 48 -20.29 21.13 7.51
C LEU A 48 -20.81 20.55 6.20
N THR A 49 -21.84 21.19 5.63
CA THR A 49 -22.48 20.78 4.38
C THR A 49 -21.58 20.95 3.14
N SER A 50 -20.41 21.61 3.29
CA SER A 50 -19.48 21.91 2.20
C SER A 50 -18.13 21.19 2.34
N LYS A 51 -17.71 20.56 1.24
CA LYS A 51 -16.50 19.73 1.08
C LYS A 51 -15.29 20.58 0.68
N THR A 52 -15.01 21.66 1.39
CA THR A 52 -13.91 22.58 1.02
C THR A 52 -12.65 22.30 1.83
N GLY A 53 -11.49 22.73 1.31
CA GLY A 53 -10.25 22.72 2.08
C GLY A 53 -10.37 23.45 3.42
N ASP A 54 -11.17 24.51 3.49
CA ASP A 54 -11.42 25.24 4.74
C ASP A 54 -12.11 24.38 5.81
N SER A 55 -13.12 23.58 5.44
CA SER A 55 -13.78 22.66 6.36
C SER A 55 -12.79 21.64 6.94
N ILE A 56 -11.90 21.12 6.10
CA ILE A 56 -10.87 20.15 6.50
C ILE A 56 -9.83 20.81 7.43
N ARG A 57 -9.43 22.04 7.13
CA ARG A 57 -8.52 22.82 7.99
C ARG A 57 -9.09 23.00 9.39
N ILE A 58 -10.34 23.47 9.49
CA ILE A 58 -11.01 23.75 10.78
C ILE A 58 -11.10 22.47 11.60
N TRP A 59 -11.54 21.37 10.96
CA TRP A 59 -11.64 20.07 11.62
C TRP A 59 -10.27 19.59 12.14
N PHE A 60 -9.23 19.59 11.29
CA PHE A 60 -7.90 19.11 11.64
C PHE A 60 -7.29 19.91 12.81
N ALA A 61 -7.42 21.24 12.80
CA ALA A 61 -6.99 22.09 13.90
C ALA A 61 -7.75 21.77 15.20
N GLY A 62 -9.07 21.56 15.11
CA GLY A 62 -9.90 21.15 16.24
C GLY A 62 -9.47 19.84 16.88
N VAL A 63 -9.09 18.84 16.06
CA VAL A 63 -8.57 17.55 16.55
C VAL A 63 -7.28 17.73 17.36
N LEU A 64 -6.33 18.51 16.84
CA LEU A 64 -5.05 18.74 17.52
C LEU A 64 -5.22 19.47 18.87
N ILE A 65 -6.16 20.41 18.94
CA ILE A 65 -6.54 21.10 20.18
C ILE A 65 -7.18 20.11 21.16
N LYS A 66 -8.19 19.36 20.72
CA LYS A 66 -8.98 18.45 21.57
C LYS A 66 -8.17 17.30 22.18
N ARG A 67 -7.15 16.80 21.47
CA ARG A 67 -6.48 15.53 21.82
C ARG A 67 -5.27 15.62 22.73
N ALA A 68 -4.68 16.79 22.97
CA ALA A 68 -3.66 17.06 24.01
C ALA A 68 -3.00 18.43 23.81
N GLU A 69 -3.67 19.42 23.19
CA GLU A 69 -3.02 20.67 22.76
C GLU A 69 -1.75 20.41 21.93
N ILE A 70 -1.79 19.44 21.01
CA ILE A 70 -0.61 19.05 20.23
C ILE A 70 -0.19 20.25 19.37
N PRO A 71 0.98 20.87 19.63
CA PRO A 71 1.40 22.01 18.85
C PRO A 71 1.76 21.55 17.44
N TYR A 72 1.48 22.36 16.41
CA TYR A 72 1.83 22.04 15.02
C TYR A 72 3.32 21.71 14.83
N ALA A 73 4.18 22.31 15.67
CA ALA A 73 5.61 22.02 15.71
C ALA A 73 5.92 20.55 16.03
N ALA A 74 5.13 19.90 16.89
CA ALA A 74 5.31 18.50 17.29
C ALA A 74 4.81 17.49 16.24
N VAL A 75 4.04 17.94 15.23
CA VAL A 75 3.63 17.10 14.11
C VAL A 75 4.84 16.87 13.20
N SER A 76 5.28 15.62 13.05
CA SER A 76 6.44 15.25 12.21
C SER A 76 6.12 15.10 10.72
N GLY A 77 4.84 14.90 10.37
CA GLY A 77 4.36 14.77 9.00
C GLY A 77 2.86 14.47 8.94
N VAL A 78 2.20 14.86 7.85
CA VAL A 78 0.80 14.53 7.57
C VAL A 78 0.68 13.97 6.16
N THR A 79 0.03 12.82 6.01
CA THR A 79 -0.09 12.16 4.72
C THR A 79 -1.54 11.95 4.27
N PRO A 80 -2.16 12.88 3.50
CA PRO A 80 -3.46 12.64 2.88
C PRO A 80 -3.41 11.64 1.70
N ASP A 81 -4.58 11.06 1.39
CA ASP A 81 -4.86 10.17 0.24
C ASP A 81 -4.75 10.84 -1.15
N GLY A 82 -4.38 12.12 -1.20
CA GLY A 82 -4.20 12.84 -2.45
C GLY A 82 -5.45 13.48 -3.02
N ALA A 83 -6.59 13.42 -2.32
CA ALA A 83 -7.75 14.23 -2.64
C ALA A 83 -7.43 15.73 -2.55
N ALA A 84 -7.85 16.51 -3.55
CA ALA A 84 -7.47 17.92 -3.70
C ALA A 84 -7.89 18.77 -2.49
N ASP A 85 -9.11 18.57 -1.97
CA ASP A 85 -9.60 19.34 -0.81
C ASP A 85 -8.79 19.04 0.46
N GLY A 86 -8.38 17.79 0.66
CA GLY A 86 -7.54 17.38 1.79
C GLY A 86 -6.16 18.02 1.75
N GLN A 87 -5.53 18.01 0.57
CA GLN A 87 -4.25 18.69 0.37
C GLN A 87 -4.38 20.21 0.56
N CYS A 88 -5.40 20.81 -0.04
CA CYS A 88 -5.66 22.24 0.05
C CYS A 88 -5.87 22.66 1.52
N GLY A 89 -6.74 21.97 2.25
CA GLY A 89 -7.02 22.29 3.65
C GLY A 89 -5.80 22.21 4.56
N LEU A 90 -4.97 21.19 4.40
CA LEU A 90 -3.73 21.06 5.18
C LEU A 90 -2.67 22.09 4.76
N SER A 91 -2.60 22.46 3.49
CA SER A 91 -1.67 23.49 2.99
C SER A 91 -1.98 24.90 3.51
N LEU A 92 -3.23 25.15 3.93
CA LEU A 92 -3.64 26.42 4.54
C LEU A 92 -3.16 26.59 5.99
N ILE A 93 -2.53 25.58 6.59
CA ILE A 93 -1.92 25.66 7.93
C ILE A 93 -0.41 25.87 7.75
N ALA A 94 0.08 27.08 8.00
CA ALA A 94 1.45 27.48 7.67
C ALA A 94 2.51 26.51 8.23
N GLU A 95 2.39 26.12 9.50
CA GLU A 95 3.33 25.25 10.21
C GLU A 95 3.24 23.76 9.83
N ILE A 96 2.17 23.37 9.12
CA ILE A 96 1.94 22.00 8.65
C ILE A 96 2.20 21.87 7.16
N SER A 97 2.05 22.93 6.38
CA SER A 97 2.10 22.91 4.91
C SER A 97 3.34 22.22 4.34
N GLU A 98 4.53 22.53 4.87
CA GLU A 98 5.81 21.92 4.48
C GLU A 98 5.97 20.46 4.93
N LYS A 99 5.06 19.97 5.77
CA LYS A 99 5.03 18.61 6.34
C LYS A 99 3.94 17.74 5.71
N VAL A 100 3.16 18.30 4.78
CA VAL A 100 2.12 17.57 4.04
C VAL A 100 2.75 16.84 2.86
N TYR A 101 2.51 15.54 2.76
CA TYR A 101 2.97 14.73 1.64
C TYR A 101 1.86 13.81 1.15
N THR A 102 1.76 13.57 -0.15
CA THR A 102 0.70 12.68 -0.65
C THR A 102 1.04 11.24 -0.35
N CYS A 103 0.04 10.43 -0.04
CA CYS A 103 0.25 9.01 0.18
C CYS A 103 1.02 8.36 -0.98
N ILE A 104 2.09 7.62 -0.67
CA ILE A 104 2.93 6.96 -1.67
C ILE A 104 2.11 5.96 -2.49
N LEU A 105 1.24 5.19 -1.85
CA LEU A 105 0.35 4.27 -2.56
C LEU A 105 -0.58 5.02 -3.52
N HIS A 106 -1.10 6.18 -3.11
CA HIS A 106 -1.91 7.02 -3.97
C HIS A 106 -1.09 7.66 -5.10
N GLN A 107 0.18 8.00 -4.87
CA GLN A 107 1.08 8.44 -5.94
C GLN A 107 1.34 7.31 -6.93
N LEU A 108 1.60 6.08 -6.48
CA LEU A 108 1.72 4.90 -7.34
C LEU A 108 0.43 4.68 -8.14
N GLN A 109 -0.74 4.73 -7.49
CA GLN A 109 -2.03 4.62 -8.14
C GLN A 109 -2.22 5.68 -9.22
N ARG A 110 -1.89 6.94 -8.94
CA ARG A 110 -1.96 8.00 -9.95
C ARG A 110 -0.98 7.75 -11.07
N SER A 111 0.27 7.37 -10.77
CA SER A 111 1.24 7.01 -11.80
C SER A 111 0.68 5.90 -12.69
N VAL A 112 0.11 4.81 -12.15
CA VAL A 112 -0.47 3.72 -12.96
C VAL A 112 -1.70 4.19 -13.75
N LEU A 113 -2.63 4.91 -13.13
CA LEU A 113 -3.86 5.39 -13.78
C LEU A 113 -3.56 6.35 -14.95
N TYR A 114 -2.59 7.24 -14.78
CA TYR A 114 -2.16 8.20 -15.80
C TYR A 114 -1.25 7.54 -16.86
N SER A 115 -0.31 6.68 -16.47
CA SER A 115 0.70 6.12 -17.37
C SER A 115 0.31 4.82 -18.07
N SER A 116 -0.28 3.89 -17.33
CA SER A 116 -0.34 2.48 -17.71
C SER A 116 -1.65 2.10 -18.36
N ILE A 117 -2.74 2.75 -17.95
CA ILE A 117 -4.08 2.35 -18.37
C ILE A 117 -4.90 3.48 -18.98
N GLY A 118 -4.39 4.72 -18.96
CA GLY A 118 -5.01 5.87 -19.63
C GLY A 118 -6.39 6.26 -19.07
N LEU A 119 -6.72 5.86 -17.85
CA LEU A 119 -8.04 6.05 -17.23
C LEU A 119 -8.13 7.32 -16.36
N ALA A 120 -7.08 8.13 -16.29
CA ALA A 120 -7.06 9.38 -15.53
C ALA A 120 -6.45 10.55 -16.30
N GLY A 121 -6.83 11.77 -15.88
CA GLY A 121 -6.43 13.02 -16.50
C GLY A 121 -7.43 13.53 -17.54
N ALA A 122 -7.39 14.83 -17.84
CA ALA A 122 -8.27 15.46 -18.82
C ALA A 122 -8.04 14.92 -20.26
N LYS A 123 -6.83 14.42 -20.53
CA LYS A 123 -6.48 13.70 -21.74
C LYS A 123 -5.76 12.43 -21.35
N THR A 124 -6.21 11.31 -21.92
CA THR A 124 -5.51 10.03 -21.89
C THR A 124 -4.08 10.19 -22.40
N LYS A 125 -3.10 9.64 -21.67
CA LYS A 125 -1.70 9.60 -22.11
C LYS A 125 -1.34 8.29 -22.82
N ASN A 126 -2.18 7.26 -22.72
CA ASN A 126 -1.97 5.94 -23.31
C ASN A 126 -3.29 5.39 -23.86
N GLU A 127 -3.64 5.82 -25.07
CA GLU A 127 -4.92 5.47 -25.68
C GLU A 127 -5.01 3.98 -26.04
N ASP A 128 -3.91 3.37 -26.46
CA ASP A 128 -3.86 1.93 -26.78
C ASP A 128 -4.26 1.08 -25.57
N SER A 129 -3.75 1.39 -24.38
CA SER A 129 -4.11 0.69 -23.14
C SER A 129 -5.58 0.92 -22.77
N LYS A 130 -6.05 2.16 -22.90
CA LYS A 130 -7.45 2.52 -22.63
C LYS A 130 -8.41 1.73 -23.53
N VAL A 131 -8.13 1.68 -24.83
CA VAL A 131 -8.93 0.93 -25.81
C VAL A 131 -8.91 -0.56 -25.51
N LEU A 132 -7.74 -1.13 -25.18
CA LEU A 132 -7.61 -2.54 -24.84
C LEU A 132 -8.44 -2.91 -23.59
N LEU A 133 -8.32 -2.12 -22.52
CA LEU A 133 -9.09 -2.34 -21.29
C LEU A 133 -10.59 -2.13 -21.51
N LYS A 134 -10.98 -1.21 -22.39
CA LYS A 134 -12.38 -1.06 -22.80
C LYS A 134 -12.92 -2.34 -23.44
N LYS A 135 -12.14 -3.01 -24.30
CA LYS A 135 -12.52 -4.32 -24.87
C LYS A 135 -12.70 -5.39 -23.79
N HIS A 136 -11.80 -5.47 -22.81
CA HIS A 136 -11.98 -6.36 -21.65
C HIS A 136 -13.22 -6.04 -20.82
N ASN A 137 -13.48 -4.75 -20.60
CA ASN A 137 -14.67 -4.30 -19.86
C ASN A 137 -15.96 -4.70 -20.56
N ARG A 138 -16.03 -4.62 -21.89
CA ARG A 138 -17.21 -5.04 -22.67
C ARG A 138 -17.57 -6.51 -22.46
N ILE A 139 -16.58 -7.40 -22.32
CA ILE A 139 -16.80 -8.82 -22.01
C ILE A 139 -17.43 -8.99 -20.62
N VAL A 140 -16.91 -8.25 -19.64
CA VAL A 140 -17.45 -8.26 -18.27
C VAL A 140 -18.86 -7.68 -18.23
N THR A 141 -19.09 -6.54 -18.86
CA THR A 141 -20.42 -5.92 -19.00
C THR A 141 -21.41 -6.88 -19.64
N LEU A 142 -21.00 -7.63 -20.67
CA LEU A 142 -21.84 -8.66 -21.28
C LEU A 142 -22.23 -9.75 -20.27
N THR A 143 -21.32 -10.22 -19.41
CA THR A 143 -21.69 -11.20 -18.38
C THR A 143 -22.70 -10.67 -17.36
N HIS A 144 -22.71 -9.36 -17.11
CA HIS A 144 -23.66 -8.74 -16.18
C HIS A 144 -25.01 -8.45 -16.82
N GLN A 145 -25.03 -8.00 -18.08
CA GLN A 145 -26.27 -7.66 -18.80
C GLN A 145 -26.92 -8.89 -19.46
N SER A 146 -26.14 -9.94 -19.73
CA SER A 146 -26.61 -11.23 -20.24
C SER A 146 -26.32 -12.36 -19.25
N LEU A 147 -27.35 -12.72 -18.47
CA LEU A 147 -27.27 -13.85 -17.53
C LEU A 147 -26.94 -15.17 -18.23
N SER A 148 -27.37 -15.35 -19.49
CA SER A 148 -27.06 -16.56 -20.27
C SER A 148 -25.57 -16.65 -20.60
N PHE A 149 -24.95 -15.53 -20.99
CA PHE A 149 -23.52 -15.50 -21.34
C PHE A 149 -22.64 -15.87 -20.13
N GLY A 150 -22.88 -15.27 -18.96
CA GLY A 150 -22.16 -15.63 -17.73
C GLY A 150 -22.33 -17.11 -17.33
N LYS A 151 -23.54 -17.67 -17.51
CA LYS A 151 -23.79 -19.11 -17.29
C LYS A 151 -23.06 -19.99 -18.31
N SER A 152 -22.92 -19.56 -19.56
CA SER A 152 -22.18 -20.30 -20.59
C SER A 152 -20.69 -20.42 -20.27
N ILE A 153 -20.05 -19.38 -19.71
CA ILE A 153 -18.65 -19.45 -19.27
C ILE A 153 -18.48 -20.50 -18.16
N ARG A 154 -19.39 -20.52 -17.17
CA ARG A 154 -19.38 -21.53 -16.11
C ARG A 154 -19.61 -22.94 -16.67
N LYS A 155 -20.61 -23.10 -17.54
CA LYS A 155 -20.94 -24.38 -18.19
C LYS A 155 -19.78 -24.92 -19.01
N THR A 156 -19.04 -24.06 -19.71
CA THR A 156 -17.85 -24.44 -20.49
C THR A 156 -16.76 -24.99 -19.59
N GLN A 157 -16.51 -24.36 -18.43
CA GLN A 157 -15.58 -24.89 -17.43
C GLN A 157 -16.09 -26.22 -16.85
N SER A 158 -17.36 -26.33 -16.48
CA SER A 158 -17.94 -27.60 -15.97
C SER A 158 -17.83 -28.73 -17.00
N SER A 159 -18.03 -28.43 -18.28
CA SER A 159 -17.92 -29.41 -19.38
C SER A 159 -16.48 -29.86 -19.61
N ALA A 160 -15.49 -29.06 -19.17
CA ALA A 160 -14.09 -29.42 -19.13
C ALA A 160 -13.68 -30.17 -17.83
N ASN A 161 -14.65 -30.69 -17.08
CA ASN A 161 -14.46 -31.42 -15.82
C ASN A 161 -13.75 -30.62 -14.73
N ILE A 162 -13.93 -29.30 -14.70
CA ILE A 162 -13.38 -28.44 -13.64
C ILE A 162 -14.23 -28.62 -12.37
N PRO A 163 -13.62 -28.91 -11.20
CA PRO A 163 -14.35 -29.00 -9.94
C PRO A 163 -15.10 -27.70 -9.64
N GLU A 164 -16.31 -27.79 -9.09
CA GLU A 164 -17.17 -26.62 -8.82
C GLU A 164 -16.46 -25.56 -7.97
N ALA A 165 -15.74 -25.97 -6.92
CA ALA A 165 -14.94 -25.09 -6.06
C ALA A 165 -13.79 -24.37 -6.80
N SER A 166 -13.42 -24.85 -7.99
CA SER A 166 -12.39 -24.27 -8.85
C SER A 166 -12.97 -23.48 -10.02
N ILE A 167 -14.28 -23.40 -10.22
CA ILE A 167 -14.86 -22.61 -11.31
C ILE A 167 -14.62 -21.12 -11.05
N LEU A 168 -14.09 -20.42 -12.04
CA LEU A 168 -13.84 -18.98 -11.95
C LEU A 168 -14.96 -18.19 -12.63
N SER A 169 -15.28 -17.02 -12.07
CA SER A 169 -16.07 -15.98 -12.71
C SER A 169 -15.18 -14.80 -13.09
N LEU A 170 -15.64 -14.02 -14.08
CA LEU A 170 -15.01 -12.74 -14.40
C LEU A 170 -15.16 -11.78 -13.22
N GLU A 171 -14.19 -10.89 -13.07
CA GLU A 171 -14.25 -9.80 -12.09
C GLU A 171 -15.04 -8.62 -12.62
N LYS A 172 -15.84 -8.00 -11.75
CA LYS A 172 -16.53 -6.76 -12.07
C LYS A 172 -15.53 -5.62 -12.20
N THR A 173 -15.66 -4.83 -13.26
CA THR A 173 -14.84 -3.65 -13.51
C THR A 173 -15.10 -2.54 -12.48
N ALA A 174 -14.04 -2.01 -11.88
CA ALA A 174 -14.02 -0.78 -11.09
C ALA A 174 -13.03 0.20 -11.73
N THR A 175 -13.54 1.22 -12.40
CA THR A 175 -12.73 2.17 -13.21
C THR A 175 -11.77 3.01 -12.38
N THR A 176 -12.12 3.33 -11.14
CA THR A 176 -11.30 4.15 -10.24
C THR A 176 -10.26 3.36 -9.42
N ARG A 177 -10.28 2.02 -9.48
CA ARG A 177 -9.40 1.13 -8.70
C ARG A 177 -8.58 0.25 -9.63
N TRP A 178 -7.41 0.74 -10.04
CA TRP A 178 -6.54 0.03 -10.99
C TRP A 178 -6.14 -1.39 -10.54
N GLY A 179 -6.06 -1.67 -9.23
CA GLY A 179 -5.82 -3.01 -8.73
C GLY A 179 -6.91 -4.01 -9.16
N ASN A 180 -8.17 -3.56 -9.25
CA ASN A 180 -9.24 -4.39 -9.81
C ASN A 180 -9.11 -4.56 -11.33
N GLN A 181 -8.65 -3.54 -12.06
CA GLN A 181 -8.34 -3.66 -13.50
C GLN A 181 -7.28 -4.73 -13.76
N PHE A 182 -6.22 -4.76 -12.95
CA PHE A 182 -5.20 -5.80 -13.04
C PHE A 182 -5.77 -7.20 -12.79
N VAL A 183 -6.56 -7.38 -11.71
CA VAL A 183 -7.17 -8.69 -11.41
C VAL A 183 -8.15 -9.12 -12.50
N GLN A 184 -8.94 -8.18 -13.04
CA GLN A 184 -9.83 -8.43 -14.17
C GLN A 184 -9.05 -8.89 -15.41
N LEU A 185 -8.01 -8.15 -15.80
CA LEU A 185 -7.14 -8.50 -16.93
C LEU A 185 -6.53 -9.89 -16.73
N GLN A 186 -5.96 -10.14 -15.56
CA GLN A 186 -5.35 -11.43 -15.21
C GLN A 186 -6.36 -12.58 -15.32
N LYS A 187 -7.57 -12.42 -14.75
CA LYS A 187 -8.62 -13.46 -14.83
C LYS A 187 -9.11 -13.67 -16.26
N ASN A 188 -9.24 -12.61 -17.05
CA ASN A 188 -9.60 -12.70 -18.45
C ASN A 188 -8.55 -13.50 -19.24
N CYS A 189 -7.26 -13.25 -19.02
CA CYS A 189 -6.18 -14.05 -19.63
C CYS A 189 -6.25 -15.53 -19.21
N VAL A 190 -6.49 -15.82 -17.93
CA VAL A 190 -6.67 -17.21 -17.45
C VAL A 190 -7.89 -17.88 -18.07
N LEU A 191 -8.97 -17.13 -18.30
CA LEU A 191 -10.23 -17.65 -18.85
C LEU A 191 -10.35 -17.52 -20.37
N ARG A 192 -9.29 -17.13 -21.08
CA ARG A 192 -9.30 -16.88 -22.53
C ARG A 192 -10.01 -17.99 -23.31
N LEU A 193 -9.64 -19.25 -23.09
CA LEU A 193 -10.21 -20.40 -23.81
C LEU A 193 -11.74 -20.51 -23.63
N ALA A 194 -12.25 -20.24 -22.42
CA ALA A 194 -13.68 -20.26 -22.15
C ALA A 194 -14.39 -19.02 -22.73
N ILE A 195 -13.75 -17.85 -22.60
CA ILE A 195 -14.26 -16.57 -23.11
C ILE A 195 -14.40 -16.61 -24.64
N ASP A 196 -13.34 -16.97 -25.35
CA ASP A 196 -13.31 -16.99 -26.82
C ASP A 196 -14.38 -17.95 -27.37
N SER A 197 -14.49 -19.15 -26.80
CA SER A 197 -15.50 -20.14 -27.20
C SER A 197 -16.92 -19.62 -26.97
N CYS A 198 -17.21 -19.04 -25.81
CA CYS A 198 -18.54 -18.50 -25.50
C CYS A 198 -18.87 -17.27 -26.36
N LEU A 199 -17.90 -16.39 -26.62
CA LEU A 199 -18.09 -15.19 -27.44
C LEU A 199 -18.38 -15.55 -28.89
N GLN A 200 -17.70 -16.56 -29.45
CA GLN A 200 -17.97 -17.02 -30.81
C GLN A 200 -19.42 -17.50 -30.95
N ALA A 201 -19.90 -18.35 -30.03
CA ALA A 201 -21.28 -18.81 -30.02
C ALA A 201 -22.26 -17.64 -29.87
N TYR A 202 -22.02 -16.74 -28.90
CA TYR A 202 -22.87 -15.57 -28.66
C TYR A 202 -22.97 -14.67 -29.89
N LYS A 203 -21.86 -14.39 -30.58
CA LYS A 203 -21.84 -13.57 -31.80
C LYS A 203 -22.58 -14.19 -32.96
N GLN A 204 -22.56 -15.52 -33.08
CA GLN A 204 -23.30 -16.23 -34.12
C GLN A 204 -24.81 -16.11 -33.88
N GLU A 205 -25.25 -16.30 -32.63
CA GLU A 205 -26.65 -16.18 -32.22
C GLU A 205 -27.16 -14.73 -32.31
N ASN A 206 -26.28 -13.74 -32.09
CA ASN A 206 -26.63 -12.32 -31.99
C ASN A 206 -26.06 -11.48 -33.14
N ARG A 207 -25.85 -12.06 -34.32
CA ARG A 207 -25.11 -11.43 -35.44
C ARG A 207 -25.67 -10.07 -35.89
N GLN A 208 -26.98 -9.87 -35.73
CA GLN A 208 -27.67 -8.62 -36.09
C GLN A 208 -27.95 -7.69 -34.89
N ASN A 209 -27.55 -8.11 -33.67
CA ASN A 209 -27.81 -7.33 -32.48
C ASN A 209 -26.84 -6.14 -32.37
N LYS A 210 -27.37 -4.94 -32.59
CA LYS A 210 -26.65 -3.66 -32.48
C LYS A 210 -26.61 -3.11 -31.05
N GLU A 211 -27.35 -3.73 -30.13
CA GLU A 211 -27.52 -3.29 -28.74
C GLU A 211 -27.23 -4.48 -27.80
N ALA A 212 -26.10 -5.15 -28.02
CA ALA A 212 -25.72 -6.34 -27.25
C ALA A 212 -25.39 -5.99 -25.79
N ILE A 213 -24.79 -4.83 -25.58
CA ILE A 213 -24.60 -4.22 -24.26
C ILE A 213 -24.80 -2.71 -24.34
N VAL A 214 -25.02 -2.09 -23.18
CA VAL A 214 -25.01 -0.64 -22.99
C VAL A 214 -23.87 -0.27 -22.04
N GLU A 215 -22.92 0.55 -22.51
CA GLU A 215 -21.81 1.05 -21.69
C GLU A 215 -22.00 2.53 -21.32
N THR A 216 -21.33 3.00 -20.26
CA THR A 216 -21.43 4.42 -19.85
C THR A 216 -20.82 5.33 -20.92
N ASN A 217 -21.48 6.45 -21.22
CA ASN A 217 -20.93 7.44 -22.14
C ASN A 217 -19.78 8.23 -21.47
N GLU A 218 -18.55 8.01 -21.93
CA GLU A 218 -17.37 8.71 -21.42
C GLU A 218 -17.24 10.16 -21.94
N SER A 219 -17.94 10.54 -23.03
CA SER A 219 -17.86 11.89 -23.59
C SER A 219 -18.80 12.90 -22.92
N GLU A 220 -19.70 12.43 -22.05
CA GLU A 220 -20.66 13.27 -21.33
C GLU A 220 -20.62 12.90 -19.82
N GLU A 221 -19.65 13.45 -19.09
CA GLU A 221 -19.61 13.31 -17.63
C GLU A 221 -20.95 13.76 -17.01
N GLY A 222 -21.65 12.82 -16.37
CA GLY A 222 -22.95 13.07 -15.73
C GLY A 222 -24.19 12.69 -16.55
N SER A 223 -24.03 12.30 -17.83
CA SER A 223 -25.13 11.78 -18.64
C SER A 223 -25.48 10.34 -18.23
N LYS A 224 -26.77 10.10 -17.93
CA LYS A 224 -27.30 8.75 -17.65
C LYS A 224 -27.56 7.95 -18.93
N VAL A 225 -27.32 8.54 -20.10
CA VAL A 225 -27.58 7.89 -21.40
C VAL A 225 -26.37 7.02 -21.74
N GLY A 226 -26.56 5.71 -21.71
CA GLY A 226 -25.52 4.76 -22.12
C GLY A 226 -25.39 4.66 -23.63
N VAL A 227 -24.23 4.20 -24.09
CA VAL A 227 -23.92 3.95 -25.50
C VAL A 227 -24.15 2.47 -25.79
N ALA A 228 -25.01 2.18 -26.77
CA ALA A 228 -25.22 0.82 -27.27
C ALA A 228 -23.98 0.34 -28.03
N VAL A 229 -23.58 -0.91 -27.78
CA VAL A 229 -22.46 -1.57 -28.45
C VAL A 229 -22.97 -2.83 -29.14
N ALA A 230 -22.57 -3.01 -30.41
CA ALA A 230 -23.01 -4.15 -31.20
C ALA A 230 -22.30 -5.45 -30.79
N ALA A 231 -22.95 -6.59 -30.98
CA ALA A 231 -22.36 -7.90 -30.67
C ALA A 231 -21.03 -8.13 -31.42
N SER A 232 -20.89 -7.60 -32.65
CA SER A 232 -19.68 -7.68 -33.46
C SER A 232 -18.47 -7.00 -32.81
N GLU A 233 -18.69 -5.98 -31.98
CA GLU A 233 -17.65 -5.12 -31.38
C GLU A 233 -17.19 -5.61 -30.00
N ILE A 234 -17.73 -6.71 -29.49
CA ILE A 234 -17.35 -7.31 -28.19
C ILE A 234 -16.30 -8.38 -28.42
N GLY A 235 -15.23 -8.41 -27.62
CA GLY A 235 -14.19 -9.44 -27.69
C GLY A 235 -12.83 -8.89 -28.07
N LEU A 236 -11.86 -9.79 -28.15
CA LEU A 236 -10.45 -9.49 -28.40
C LEU A 236 -9.99 -10.33 -29.59
N ASP A 237 -9.21 -9.75 -30.50
CA ASP A 237 -8.52 -10.51 -31.54
C ASP A 237 -7.19 -11.10 -31.01
N LEU A 238 -6.42 -11.77 -31.89
CA LEU A 238 -5.14 -12.37 -31.49
C LEU A 238 -4.12 -11.33 -31.05
N SER A 239 -4.09 -10.16 -31.68
CA SER A 239 -3.18 -9.07 -31.32
C SER A 239 -3.59 -8.43 -30.00
N ASP A 240 -4.89 -8.27 -29.77
CA ASP A 240 -5.41 -7.78 -28.49
C ASP A 240 -5.01 -8.72 -27.36
N TRP A 241 -5.18 -10.04 -27.54
CA TRP A 241 -4.80 -11.04 -26.55
C TRP A 241 -3.31 -11.00 -26.24
N ASP A 242 -2.44 -10.92 -27.24
CA ASP A 242 -1.00 -10.80 -27.03
C ASP A 242 -0.64 -9.55 -26.22
N ARG A 243 -1.18 -8.38 -26.61
CA ARG A 243 -1.03 -7.12 -25.87
C ARG A 243 -1.60 -7.19 -24.46
N SER A 244 -2.62 -8.03 -24.22
CA SER A 244 -3.21 -8.24 -22.89
C SER A 244 -2.24 -8.96 -21.97
N GLN A 245 -1.47 -9.93 -22.47
CA GLN A 245 -0.44 -10.60 -21.68
C GLN A 245 0.71 -9.65 -21.33
N GLU A 246 1.11 -8.79 -22.27
CA GLU A 246 2.12 -7.77 -22.00
C GLU A 246 1.64 -6.75 -20.96
N LEU A 247 0.41 -6.24 -21.10
CA LEU A 247 -0.15 -5.29 -20.13
C LEU A 247 -0.31 -5.93 -18.74
N GLU A 248 -0.66 -7.21 -18.68
CA GLU A 248 -0.67 -7.97 -17.42
C GLU A 248 0.73 -8.06 -16.82
N GLY A 249 1.74 -8.40 -17.63
CA GLY A 249 3.14 -8.44 -17.21
C GLY A 249 3.61 -7.09 -16.68
N PHE A 250 3.27 -6.00 -17.37
CA PHE A 250 3.64 -4.65 -16.99
C PHE A 250 2.98 -4.21 -15.67
N LEU A 251 1.69 -4.49 -15.49
CA LEU A 251 0.96 -4.13 -14.27
C LEU A 251 1.32 -5.01 -13.06
N SER A 252 1.94 -6.17 -13.28
CA SER A 252 2.23 -7.14 -12.21
C SER A 252 3.18 -6.61 -11.14
N TYR A 253 4.25 -5.90 -11.53
CA TYR A 253 5.22 -5.37 -10.56
C TYR A 253 4.70 -4.16 -9.76
N PRO A 254 4.07 -3.14 -10.38
CA PRO A 254 3.31 -2.14 -9.65
C PRO A 254 2.31 -2.76 -8.68
N TYR A 255 1.59 -3.83 -9.09
CA TYR A 255 0.61 -4.49 -8.24
C TYR A 255 1.26 -5.19 -7.04
N ALA A 256 2.40 -5.84 -7.23
CA ALA A 256 3.19 -6.43 -6.14
C ALA A 256 3.68 -5.37 -5.15
N ILE A 257 4.12 -4.19 -5.65
CA ILE A 257 4.47 -3.06 -4.79
C ILE A 257 3.23 -2.61 -4.02
N LYS A 258 2.10 -2.36 -4.69
CA LYS A 258 0.83 -2.00 -4.02
C LYS A 258 0.47 -2.99 -2.91
N ASP A 259 0.49 -4.28 -3.22
CA ASP A 259 0.15 -5.34 -2.25
C ASP A 259 1.10 -5.33 -1.06
N THR A 260 2.39 -5.11 -1.30
CA THR A 260 3.39 -4.94 -0.24
C THR A 260 3.08 -3.71 0.61
N LEU A 261 2.79 -2.56 0.01
CA LEU A 261 2.50 -1.33 0.75
C LEU A 261 1.20 -1.41 1.56
N GLU A 262 0.19 -2.14 1.07
CA GLU A 262 -1.13 -2.30 1.71
C GLU A 262 -1.17 -3.41 2.77
N HIS A 263 -0.39 -4.47 2.62
CA HIS A 263 -0.54 -5.68 3.44
C HIS A 263 0.72 -6.07 4.22
N SER A 264 1.89 -5.53 3.89
CA SER A 264 3.14 -5.85 4.62
C SER A 264 3.24 -5.04 5.91
N GLY A 265 3.00 -5.68 7.06
CA GLY A 265 3.11 -5.04 8.38
C GLY A 265 4.51 -4.58 8.80
N VAL A 266 5.53 -4.74 7.95
CA VAL A 266 6.94 -4.41 8.24
C VAL A 266 7.61 -3.56 7.15
N CYS A 267 6.89 -3.13 6.12
CA CYS A 267 7.46 -2.23 5.11
C CYS A 267 7.57 -0.82 5.69
N THR A 268 8.76 -0.20 5.62
CA THR A 268 8.97 1.18 6.06
C THR A 268 8.74 2.18 4.92
N GLY A 269 8.67 3.45 5.29
CA GLY A 269 8.49 4.50 4.31
C GLY A 269 9.66 4.66 3.33
N SER A 270 10.91 4.49 3.77
CA SER A 270 12.09 4.47 2.90
C SER A 270 12.04 3.29 1.93
N GLN A 271 11.63 2.10 2.41
CA GLN A 271 11.46 0.94 1.54
C GLN A 271 10.42 1.16 0.45
N ALA A 272 9.33 1.85 0.75
CA ALA A 272 8.36 2.25 -0.25
C ALA A 272 8.98 3.15 -1.33
N MET A 273 9.81 4.12 -0.95
CA MET A 273 10.54 4.95 -1.91
C MET A 273 11.55 4.15 -2.73
N ILE A 274 12.24 3.18 -2.11
CA ILE A 274 13.20 2.29 -2.79
C ILE A 274 12.50 1.44 -3.84
N LEU A 275 11.35 0.84 -3.51
CA LEU A 275 10.55 0.07 -4.46
C LEU A 275 10.08 0.92 -5.64
N LEU A 276 9.63 2.16 -5.38
CA LEU A 276 9.23 3.06 -6.46
C LEU A 276 10.39 3.62 -7.27
N HIS A 277 11.58 3.72 -6.67
CA HIS A 277 12.79 4.09 -7.37
C HIS A 277 13.22 2.97 -8.31
N ASP A 278 13.19 1.72 -7.85
CA ASP A 278 13.44 0.54 -8.68
C ASP A 278 12.41 0.41 -9.82
N LEU A 279 11.12 0.65 -9.53
CA LEU A 279 10.08 0.72 -10.55
C LEU A 279 10.39 1.77 -11.62
N LYS A 280 10.85 2.95 -11.23
CA LYS A 280 11.20 4.06 -12.13
C LYS A 280 12.46 3.78 -12.95
N GLU A 281 13.56 3.41 -12.30
CA GLU A 281 14.89 3.34 -12.93
C GLU A 281 15.14 2.02 -13.65
N ASN A 282 14.63 0.91 -13.09
CA ASN A 282 14.94 -0.43 -13.58
C ASN A 282 13.76 -1.02 -14.37
N PHE A 283 12.55 -1.02 -13.81
CA PHE A 283 11.41 -1.66 -14.48
C PHE A 283 10.86 -0.83 -15.66
N CYS A 284 10.82 0.49 -15.52
CA CYS A 284 10.43 1.41 -16.58
C CYS A 284 11.59 1.80 -17.51
N ASN A 285 12.77 1.17 -17.36
CA ASN A 285 13.87 1.38 -18.28
C ASN A 285 13.49 0.93 -19.69
N GLU A 286 13.87 1.70 -20.70
CA GLU A 286 13.60 1.37 -22.11
C GLU A 286 14.25 0.04 -22.52
N ALA A 287 15.40 -0.31 -21.95
CA ALA A 287 16.11 -1.55 -22.23
C ALA A 287 15.64 -2.75 -21.36
N ALA A 288 14.70 -2.54 -20.43
CA ALA A 288 14.26 -3.59 -19.53
C ALA A 288 13.47 -4.68 -20.26
N THR A 289 13.79 -5.94 -19.97
CA THR A 289 12.95 -7.08 -20.38
C THR A 289 11.62 -7.09 -19.64
N LEU A 290 10.58 -7.69 -20.21
CA LEU A 290 9.30 -7.90 -19.54
C LEU A 290 9.02 -9.38 -19.35
N GLU A 291 8.59 -9.77 -18.15
CA GLU A 291 8.10 -11.12 -17.90
C GLU A 291 6.60 -11.20 -18.24
N VAL A 292 6.24 -12.09 -19.15
CA VAL A 292 4.89 -12.24 -19.71
C VAL A 292 4.37 -13.65 -19.45
N LYS A 293 3.20 -13.75 -18.81
CA LYS A 293 2.58 -15.06 -18.48
C LYS A 293 1.83 -15.61 -19.68
N GLN A 294 2.23 -16.80 -20.14
CA GLN A 294 1.62 -17.51 -21.26
C GLN A 294 0.18 -17.90 -20.96
N PHE A 295 -0.69 -17.93 -21.97
CA PHE A 295 -2.05 -18.41 -21.78
C PHE A 295 -2.09 -19.86 -21.29
N PRO A 296 -3.07 -20.26 -20.47
CA PRO A 296 -3.24 -21.66 -20.08
C PRO A 296 -3.45 -22.54 -21.31
N GLU A 297 -2.75 -23.66 -21.38
CA GLU A 297 -2.92 -24.64 -22.48
C GLU A 297 -4.32 -25.28 -22.47
N THR A 298 -4.92 -25.40 -21.28
CA THR A 298 -6.27 -25.95 -21.09
C THR A 298 -6.99 -25.20 -19.98
N LEU A 299 -8.29 -25.47 -19.80
CA LEU A 299 -9.07 -24.92 -18.69
C LEU A 299 -8.73 -25.51 -17.30
N GLN A 300 -7.88 -26.54 -17.25
CA GLN A 300 -7.58 -27.28 -16.02
C GLN A 300 -6.95 -26.37 -14.94
N PRO A 301 -7.29 -26.56 -13.65
CA PRO A 301 -6.76 -25.69 -12.60
C PRO A 301 -5.23 -25.72 -12.51
N ALA A 302 -4.61 -26.86 -12.82
CA ALA A 302 -3.16 -27.01 -12.86
C ALA A 302 -2.47 -26.05 -13.85
N HIS A 303 -3.13 -25.70 -14.96
CA HIS A 303 -2.56 -24.81 -15.99
C HIS A 303 -2.80 -23.32 -15.70
N ARG A 304 -3.46 -22.98 -14.59
CA ARG A 304 -3.65 -21.59 -14.15
C ARG A 304 -2.37 -20.99 -13.57
N SER A 305 -1.48 -21.83 -13.07
CA SER A 305 -0.09 -21.48 -12.77
C SER A 305 0.69 -21.37 -14.07
N ARG A 306 0.43 -20.28 -14.78
CA ARG A 306 0.95 -20.02 -16.14
C ARG A 306 2.47 -19.92 -16.13
N THR A 307 3.10 -20.51 -17.14
CA THR A 307 4.53 -20.34 -17.39
C THR A 307 4.81 -18.92 -17.86
N SER A 308 5.92 -18.35 -17.40
CA SER A 308 6.37 -17.05 -17.84
C SER A 308 7.37 -17.17 -18.99
N GLU A 309 7.30 -16.25 -19.94
CA GLU A 309 8.36 -15.98 -20.91
C GLU A 309 8.98 -14.61 -20.65
N ILE A 310 10.25 -14.41 -21.03
CA ILE A 310 10.90 -13.11 -20.97
C ILE A 310 10.92 -12.52 -22.37
N ARG A 311 10.25 -11.39 -22.58
CA ARG A 311 10.30 -10.61 -23.82
C ARG A 311 11.36 -9.53 -23.73
N ALA A 312 12.15 -9.39 -24.79
CA ALA A 312 13.14 -8.32 -24.88
C ALA A 312 12.45 -6.99 -25.22
N ALA A 313 13.08 -5.88 -24.84
CA ALA A 313 12.49 -4.55 -24.96
C ALA A 313 12.06 -4.20 -26.40
N GLN A 314 12.85 -4.59 -27.39
CA GLN A 314 12.58 -4.32 -28.81
C GLN A 314 11.36 -5.09 -29.36
N ASP A 315 10.93 -6.14 -28.66
CA ASP A 315 9.81 -7.00 -29.08
C ASP A 315 8.49 -6.60 -28.40
N LEU A 316 8.52 -5.62 -27.49
CA LEU A 316 7.33 -5.15 -26.77
C LEU A 316 6.46 -4.26 -27.66
N SER A 317 5.15 -4.31 -27.44
CA SER A 317 4.22 -3.43 -28.14
C SER A 317 4.42 -1.95 -27.74
N THR A 318 4.03 -1.06 -28.66
CA THR A 318 4.03 0.41 -28.44
C THR A 318 3.25 0.82 -27.19
N LEU A 319 2.20 0.06 -26.87
CA LEU A 319 1.40 0.20 -25.66
C LEU A 319 2.27 0.17 -24.40
N ILE A 320 3.20 -0.78 -24.30
CA ILE A 320 4.08 -0.98 -23.14
C ILE A 320 5.22 0.03 -23.12
N THR A 321 5.83 0.30 -24.28
CA THR A 321 6.92 1.28 -24.35
C THR A 321 6.42 2.66 -23.92
N SER A 322 5.24 3.09 -24.39
CA SER A 322 4.61 4.33 -23.94
C SER A 322 4.23 4.28 -22.46
N ALA A 323 3.71 3.15 -21.96
CA ALA A 323 3.37 3.01 -20.54
C ALA A 323 4.59 3.20 -19.64
N ARG A 324 5.76 2.67 -20.01
CA ARG A 324 7.03 2.83 -19.29
C ARG A 324 7.48 4.28 -19.23
N GLU A 325 7.51 4.96 -20.38
CA GLU A 325 7.91 6.36 -20.49
C GLU A 325 7.04 7.24 -19.59
N ILE A 326 5.72 7.12 -19.72
CA ILE A 326 4.80 7.94 -18.92
C ILE A 326 4.90 7.59 -17.44
N MET A 327 5.08 6.31 -17.07
CA MET A 327 5.18 5.92 -15.65
C MET A 327 6.43 6.51 -15.03
N LYS A 328 7.55 6.49 -15.77
CA LYS A 328 8.81 7.09 -15.35
C LYS A 328 8.64 8.58 -15.06
N ASP A 329 8.01 9.32 -15.97
CA ASP A 329 7.75 10.76 -15.82
C ASP A 329 6.79 11.09 -14.67
N GLU A 330 5.74 10.29 -14.50
CA GLU A 330 4.79 10.46 -13.40
C GLU A 330 5.43 10.15 -12.05
N LEU A 331 6.25 9.09 -11.93
CA LEU A 331 7.00 8.79 -10.71
C LEU A 331 8.02 9.89 -10.41
N GLU A 332 8.77 10.35 -11.41
CA GLU A 332 9.75 11.43 -11.26
C GLU A 332 9.08 12.69 -10.72
N SER A 333 8.08 13.21 -11.44
CA SER A 333 7.42 14.48 -11.10
C SER A 333 6.66 14.45 -9.78
N ARG A 334 6.09 13.31 -9.39
CA ARG A 334 5.24 13.19 -8.18
C ARG A 334 6.00 12.82 -6.92
N ILE A 335 7.16 12.19 -7.05
CA ILE A 335 7.86 11.56 -5.91
C ILE A 335 9.30 12.05 -5.81
N PHE A 336 10.06 12.03 -6.90
CA PHE A 336 11.52 12.20 -6.84
C PHE A 336 11.99 13.63 -7.11
N THR A 337 11.23 14.43 -7.86
CA THR A 337 11.47 15.87 -7.99
C THR A 337 10.98 16.65 -6.76
N LEU A 338 9.97 16.14 -6.05
CA LEU A 338 9.48 16.75 -4.83
C LEU A 338 10.40 16.43 -3.66
N ARG A 339 10.57 17.39 -2.73
CA ARG A 339 11.29 17.12 -1.49
C ARG A 339 10.45 16.20 -0.59
N PRO A 340 10.98 15.04 -0.15
CA PRO A 340 10.30 14.21 0.84
C PRO A 340 10.26 14.89 2.22
N PRO A 341 9.29 14.54 3.09
CA PRO A 341 9.28 14.98 4.49
C PRO A 341 10.56 14.64 5.23
N ASN A 342 10.88 15.41 6.27
CA ASN A 342 12.08 15.20 7.09
C ASN A 342 12.16 13.77 7.67
N SER A 343 11.03 13.22 8.12
CA SER A 343 10.96 11.85 8.62
C SER A 343 11.36 10.83 7.55
N ARG A 344 10.98 11.06 6.29
CA ARG A 344 11.33 10.19 5.16
C ARG A 344 12.80 10.32 4.79
N LEU A 345 13.35 11.53 4.79
CA LEU A 345 14.78 11.77 4.60
C LEU A 345 15.61 11.04 5.65
N ILE A 346 15.22 11.15 6.93
CA ILE A 346 15.86 10.41 8.04
C ILE A 346 15.81 8.91 7.78
N GLN A 347 14.64 8.35 7.44
CA GLN A 347 14.49 6.93 7.11
C GLN A 347 15.40 6.49 5.96
N CYS A 348 15.41 7.25 4.86
CA CYS A 348 16.25 6.96 3.71
C CYS A 348 17.73 7.02 4.05
N TYR A 349 18.17 7.87 4.99
CA TYR A 349 19.57 7.93 5.42
C TYR A 349 19.96 6.77 6.34
N MET A 350 19.09 6.38 7.27
CA MET A 350 19.41 5.34 8.26
C MET A 350 19.25 3.90 7.75
N THR A 351 18.41 3.68 6.73
CA THR A 351 18.10 2.33 6.21
C THR A 351 19.34 1.57 5.76
N LYS A 352 19.29 0.24 5.88
CA LYS A 352 20.29 -0.67 5.29
C LYS A 352 19.79 -1.41 4.05
N GLN A 353 18.59 -1.10 3.56
CA GLN A 353 18.03 -1.68 2.33
C GLN A 353 18.80 -1.20 1.09
N ALA A 354 19.11 0.09 1.02
CA ALA A 354 19.80 0.71 -0.11
C ALA A 354 20.53 1.99 0.35
N GLU A 355 21.56 2.39 -0.41
CA GLU A 355 22.27 3.63 -0.12
C GLU A 355 21.40 4.85 -0.42
N SER A 356 21.29 5.78 0.53
CA SER A 356 20.46 6.97 0.39
C SER A 356 20.80 7.83 -0.84
N LYS A 357 22.08 7.86 -1.25
CA LYS A 357 22.56 8.57 -2.45
C LYS A 357 22.00 8.01 -3.77
N THR A 358 21.52 6.78 -3.75
CA THR A 358 20.90 6.16 -4.93
C THR A 358 19.47 6.66 -5.16
N ILE A 359 18.81 7.18 -4.13
CA ILE A 359 17.38 7.53 -4.17
C ILE A 359 17.16 9.04 -3.98
N LEU A 360 18.06 9.70 -3.24
CA LEU A 360 17.97 11.13 -2.91
C LEU A 360 18.90 11.96 -3.78
N SER A 361 18.48 13.18 -4.12
CA SER A 361 19.38 14.15 -4.75
C SER A 361 20.53 14.53 -3.80
N PRO A 362 21.67 15.05 -4.30
CA PRO A 362 22.80 15.42 -3.44
C PRO A 362 22.42 16.39 -2.31
N ALA A 363 21.59 17.39 -2.61
CA ALA A 363 21.09 18.34 -1.61
C ALA A 363 20.18 17.67 -0.57
N GLN A 364 19.31 16.75 -1.01
CA GLN A 364 18.44 15.99 -0.11
C GLN A 364 19.26 15.02 0.77
N HIS A 365 20.32 14.42 0.24
CA HIS A 365 21.22 13.54 1.00
C HIS A 365 21.93 14.29 2.14
N GLU A 366 22.52 15.46 1.86
CA GLU A 366 23.18 16.28 2.89
C GLU A 366 22.19 16.77 3.95
N LEU A 367 20.98 17.14 3.53
CA LEU A 367 19.91 17.49 4.47
C LEU A 367 19.51 16.27 5.32
N ALA A 368 19.34 15.10 4.71
CA ALA A 368 18.99 13.86 5.40
C ALA A 368 20.03 13.49 6.46
N LYS A 369 21.32 13.62 6.14
CA LYS A 369 22.43 13.46 7.08
C LYS A 369 22.33 14.41 8.27
N THR A 370 22.07 15.69 8.00
CA THR A 370 21.94 16.73 9.03
C THR A 370 20.75 16.47 9.95
N LEU A 371 19.59 16.13 9.38
CA LEU A 371 18.37 15.79 10.11
C LEU A 371 18.58 14.54 10.97
N TYR A 372 19.24 13.51 10.41
CA TYR A 372 19.54 12.28 11.12
C TYR A 372 20.47 12.52 12.32
N LEU A 373 21.50 13.35 12.16
CA LEU A 373 22.37 13.77 13.25
C LEU A 373 21.59 14.53 14.35
N SER A 374 20.69 15.43 13.97
CA SER A 374 19.83 16.15 14.93
C SER A 374 18.92 15.19 15.70
N ALA A 375 18.29 14.24 15.01
CA ALA A 375 17.42 13.25 15.64
C ALA A 375 18.19 12.37 16.64
N LEU A 376 19.43 11.98 16.32
CA LEU A 376 20.27 11.25 17.27
C LEU A 376 20.64 12.06 18.52
N ARG A 377 20.85 13.37 18.39
CA ARG A 377 21.09 14.28 19.53
C ARG A 377 19.86 14.37 20.42
N GLU A 378 18.68 14.47 19.83
CA GLU A 378 17.42 14.46 20.58
C GLU A 378 17.21 13.11 21.27
N ALA A 379 17.50 12.01 20.59
CA ALA A 379 17.45 10.66 21.17
C ALA A 379 18.42 10.49 22.34
N GLU A 380 19.59 11.10 22.29
CA GLU A 380 20.57 11.11 23.38
C GLU A 380 19.99 11.79 24.62
N VAL A 381 19.39 12.97 24.46
CA VAL A 381 18.72 13.70 25.55
C VAL A 381 17.57 12.88 26.15
N ILE A 382 16.77 12.22 25.31
CA ILE A 382 15.69 11.33 25.76
C ILE A 382 16.25 10.16 26.56
N ARG A 383 17.34 9.54 26.08
CA ARG A 383 17.99 8.41 26.75
C ARG A 383 18.54 8.81 28.12
N GLU A 384 19.18 9.98 28.22
CA GLU A 384 19.70 10.48 29.49
C GLU A 384 18.59 10.74 30.51
N LYS A 385 17.47 11.34 30.07
CA LYS A 385 16.30 11.57 30.94
C LYS A 385 15.66 10.27 31.44
N ASN A 386 15.74 9.21 30.64
CA ASN A 386 15.15 7.91 30.95
C ASN A 386 16.18 6.91 31.52
N ALA A 387 17.42 7.32 31.75
CA ALA A 387 18.45 6.45 32.30
C ALA A 387 18.09 6.09 33.75
N PRO A 388 18.00 4.81 34.10
CA PRO A 388 17.87 4.41 35.50
C PRO A 388 19.11 4.90 36.26
N THR A 389 18.91 5.59 37.38
CA THR A 389 19.99 5.95 38.31
C THR A 389 20.79 4.69 38.63
N ALA A 390 22.07 4.70 38.28
CA ALA A 390 22.88 3.50 38.15
C ALA A 390 22.85 2.58 39.40
N ALA A 391 22.40 1.34 39.20
CA ALA A 391 22.83 0.19 39.99
C ALA A 391 23.21 -0.93 39.02
N GLY A 392 24.48 -1.33 39.08
CA GLY A 392 25.28 -2.03 38.07
C GLY A 392 24.65 -3.22 37.33
N ILE A 393 25.02 -3.36 36.05
CA ILE A 393 24.97 -4.64 35.34
C ILE A 393 26.22 -4.80 34.46
N SER A 394 26.88 -5.95 34.62
CA SER A 394 28.11 -6.37 33.97
C SER A 394 27.91 -6.76 32.49
N ARG A 395 28.96 -6.54 31.68
CA ARG A 395 29.07 -6.98 30.28
C ARG A 395 29.11 -8.51 30.17
N ALA A 396 28.12 -9.09 29.51
CA ALA A 396 28.21 -10.44 28.96
C ALA A 396 28.09 -10.38 27.43
N THR A 397 29.15 -10.79 26.77
CA THR A 397 29.29 -11.01 25.33
C THR A 397 28.47 -12.25 24.93
N TYR A 398 27.78 -12.23 23.78
CA TYR A 398 27.32 -13.49 23.19
C TYR A 398 27.45 -13.53 21.67
N THR A 399 27.89 -14.70 21.23
CA THR A 399 28.16 -15.15 19.87
C THR A 399 27.09 -16.18 19.51
N GLN A 400 26.48 -16.11 18.33
CA GLN A 400 26.34 -17.25 17.41
C GLN A 400 25.45 -16.91 16.21
N ALA A 401 26.00 -17.18 15.03
CA ALA A 401 25.32 -17.22 13.74
C ALA A 401 24.70 -18.60 13.50
N LYS A 402 23.54 -18.66 12.84
CA LYS A 402 23.02 -19.89 12.23
C LYS A 402 22.60 -19.64 10.79
N LYS A 403 23.16 -20.49 9.90
CA LYS A 403 23.00 -20.53 8.44
C LYS A 403 21.57 -20.88 8.03
N GLN A 404 21.05 -20.26 6.97
CA GLN A 404 20.09 -20.92 6.08
C GLN A 404 20.17 -20.42 4.62
N LYS A 405 19.71 -21.29 3.71
CA LYS A 405 20.03 -21.40 2.29
C LYS A 405 19.38 -20.31 1.42
N LEU A 406 20.15 -19.84 0.44
CA LEU A 406 19.74 -18.94 -0.66
C LEU A 406 18.71 -19.60 -1.60
N GLY A 407 17.60 -18.91 -1.83
CA GLY A 407 16.65 -19.10 -2.94
C GLY A 407 16.36 -17.74 -3.58
N GLY A 408 16.35 -17.68 -4.92
CA GLY A 408 16.45 -16.45 -5.71
C GLY A 408 15.31 -15.44 -5.50
N GLY A 409 15.69 -14.18 -5.24
CA GLY A 409 14.82 -13.08 -4.86
C GLY A 409 14.57 -12.03 -5.96
N LEU A 410 13.60 -11.15 -5.67
CA LEU A 410 12.94 -10.18 -6.56
C LEU A 410 13.81 -9.01 -7.08
N PHE A 411 15.11 -8.96 -6.79
CA PHE A 411 15.99 -7.87 -7.20
C PHE A 411 16.78 -8.23 -8.46
N ARG A 412 16.48 -7.57 -9.59
CA ARG A 412 17.30 -7.64 -10.80
C ARG A 412 18.17 -6.37 -10.90
N GLY A 413 19.41 -6.42 -10.42
CA GLY A 413 20.48 -5.57 -10.97
C GLY A 413 21.23 -4.54 -10.10
N LEU A 414 21.39 -4.70 -8.78
CA LEU A 414 22.38 -3.89 -8.02
C LEU A 414 23.62 -4.72 -7.71
N THR A 415 24.60 -4.71 -8.61
CA THR A 415 25.93 -5.27 -8.37
C THR A 415 26.76 -4.41 -7.42
N ALA A 416 27.37 -5.07 -6.46
CA ALA A 416 28.29 -4.54 -5.46
C ALA A 416 29.40 -3.65 -6.07
N VAL A 417 29.59 -2.46 -5.49
CA VAL A 417 30.79 -1.64 -5.73
C VAL A 417 31.67 -1.71 -4.50
N GLY A 418 32.90 -2.19 -4.70
CA GLY A 418 33.92 -2.36 -3.67
C GLY A 418 34.47 -1.04 -3.15
N LEU A 419 34.69 -0.99 -1.84
CA LEU A 419 35.43 0.07 -1.16
C LEU A 419 36.78 -0.45 -0.70
N SER A 420 37.85 0.23 -1.10
CA SER A 420 39.19 0.03 -0.56
C SER A 420 39.73 1.27 0.16
N GLN A 421 40.24 1.00 1.38
CA GLN A 421 41.30 1.67 2.16
C GLN A 421 41.02 2.96 2.98
N ALA A 422 40.79 2.72 4.27
CA ALA A 422 41.69 2.97 5.42
C ALA A 422 42.28 4.37 5.75
N ARG A 423 41.87 4.83 6.95
CA ARG A 423 42.61 5.45 8.08
C ARG A 423 43.20 6.85 7.93
N THR A 424 42.72 7.73 8.82
CA THR A 424 43.56 8.52 9.73
C THR A 424 42.90 8.63 11.10
N ALA A 425 43.66 8.31 12.14
CA ALA A 425 43.29 8.46 13.53
C ALA A 425 43.51 9.91 13.99
N GLY A 426 42.49 10.50 14.60
CA GLY A 426 42.51 11.77 15.33
C GLY A 426 41.45 11.72 16.42
N SER A 427 41.78 12.20 17.62
CA SER A 427 41.08 11.98 18.89
C SER A 427 39.64 12.56 18.96
N VAL A 428 38.64 11.75 18.58
CA VAL A 428 37.20 12.00 18.81
C VAL A 428 36.63 10.90 19.70
N LEU A 429 37.13 10.80 20.93
CA LEU A 429 36.60 9.90 21.96
C LEU A 429 35.89 10.77 22.99
N ASP A 430 34.61 11.05 22.78
CA ASP A 430 33.62 11.23 23.87
C ASP A 430 32.21 11.61 23.40
N ASP A 431 31.99 11.77 22.10
CA ASP A 431 30.65 12.02 21.58
C ASP A 431 29.91 10.70 21.26
N PRO A 432 28.94 10.26 22.09
CA PRO A 432 28.25 8.99 21.88
C PRO A 432 27.42 8.98 20.60
N VAL A 433 26.95 10.14 20.11
CA VAL A 433 26.25 10.25 18.83
C VAL A 433 27.20 9.97 17.68
N GLN A 434 28.35 10.63 17.61
CA GLN A 434 29.34 10.40 16.54
C GLN A 434 29.94 8.99 16.60
N ASN A 435 30.05 8.41 17.78
CA ASN A 435 30.46 7.02 17.95
C ASN A 435 29.42 6.04 17.39
N GLU A 436 28.12 6.29 17.60
CA GLU A 436 27.07 5.43 17.08
C GLU A 436 26.90 5.56 15.56
N ILE A 437 26.98 6.77 15.01
CA ILE A 437 26.99 7.02 13.56
C ILE A 437 28.11 6.22 12.89
N ARG A 438 29.35 6.37 13.36
CA ARG A 438 30.51 5.65 12.78
C ARG A 438 30.32 4.14 12.82
N ARG A 439 29.82 3.60 13.94
CA ARG A 439 29.55 2.15 14.06
C ARG A 439 28.47 1.70 13.08
N TRP A 440 27.41 2.48 12.91
CA TRP A 440 26.31 2.13 12.01
C TRP A 440 26.72 2.20 10.54
N GLU A 441 27.46 3.23 10.15
CA GLU A 441 28.01 3.37 8.81
C GLU A 441 29.00 2.23 8.50
N SER A 442 29.79 1.82 9.49
CA SER A 442 30.74 0.70 9.37
C SER A 442 30.11 -0.70 9.48
N LEU A 443 28.79 -0.81 9.59
CA LEU A 443 28.12 -2.10 9.71
C LEU A 443 28.38 -2.93 8.44
N LEU A 444 29.08 -4.06 8.58
CA LEU A 444 29.41 -4.94 7.46
C LEU A 444 28.14 -5.39 6.73
N SER A 445 28.21 -5.49 5.40
CA SER A 445 27.09 -5.87 4.53
C SER A 445 26.51 -7.25 4.86
N GLU A 446 27.29 -8.13 5.48
CA GLU A 446 26.85 -9.45 5.96
C GLU A 446 25.92 -9.38 7.18
N ARG A 447 25.99 -8.33 8.01
CA ARG A 447 25.16 -8.25 9.23
C ARG A 447 23.67 -8.04 8.95
N PRO A 448 23.25 -7.24 7.95
CA PRO A 448 21.85 -7.16 7.54
C PRO A 448 21.31 -8.42 6.84
N GLN A 449 22.16 -9.26 6.23
CA GLN A 449 21.73 -10.40 5.39
C GLN A 449 20.69 -11.32 6.04
N PRO A 450 20.82 -11.74 7.32
CA PRO A 450 19.84 -12.62 7.96
C PRO A 450 18.45 -12.02 8.14
N PHE A 451 18.31 -10.69 7.97
CA PHE A 451 17.07 -9.97 8.17
C PHE A 451 16.31 -9.72 6.85
N PHE A 452 16.87 -10.11 5.71
CA PHE A 452 16.17 -10.04 4.43
C PHE A 452 15.12 -11.16 4.33
N ARG A 453 13.93 -10.77 3.89
CA ARG A 453 12.82 -11.66 3.58
C ARG A 453 13.00 -12.33 2.21
N GLU A 454 12.15 -13.31 1.93
CA GLU A 454 12.13 -14.00 0.62
C GLU A 454 11.83 -13.06 -0.56
N ASP A 455 11.04 -12.01 -0.31
CA ASP A 455 10.78 -10.93 -1.29
C ASP A 455 11.95 -9.94 -1.44
N GLY A 456 13.03 -10.12 -0.66
CA GLY A 456 14.23 -9.28 -0.66
C GLY A 456 14.07 -7.94 0.07
N LEU A 457 12.98 -7.73 0.81
CA LEU A 457 12.88 -6.60 1.73
C LEU A 457 13.52 -6.93 3.07
N LEU A 458 14.30 -5.97 3.57
CA LEU A 458 14.91 -6.01 4.89
C LEU A 458 13.82 -5.84 5.96
N ASN A 459 13.69 -6.78 6.89
CA ASN A 459 12.86 -6.58 8.07
C ASN A 459 13.58 -5.63 9.04
N GLU A 460 13.48 -4.32 8.77
CA GLU A 460 14.15 -3.27 9.56
C GLU A 460 13.69 -3.27 11.02
N PHE A 461 12.42 -3.58 11.27
CA PHE A 461 11.88 -3.70 12.63
C PHE A 461 12.58 -4.79 13.45
N PHE A 462 12.74 -5.97 12.85
CA PHE A 462 13.43 -7.08 13.48
C PHE A 462 14.93 -6.80 13.62
N MET A 463 15.57 -6.24 12.59
CA MET A 463 16.99 -5.88 12.62
C MET A 463 17.28 -4.85 13.72
N CYS A 464 16.54 -3.74 13.75
CA CYS A 464 16.72 -2.70 14.77
C CYS A 464 16.47 -3.24 16.18
N TRP A 465 15.48 -4.12 16.35
CA TRP A 465 15.26 -4.79 17.63
C TRP A 465 16.44 -5.68 18.06
N GLN A 466 16.97 -6.52 17.17
CA GLN A 466 18.11 -7.39 17.49
C GLN A 466 19.38 -6.59 17.78
N LEU A 467 19.57 -5.46 17.10
CA LEU A 467 20.74 -4.59 17.25
C LEU A 467 20.59 -3.52 18.35
N ARG A 468 19.47 -3.49 19.09
CA ARG A 468 19.10 -2.43 20.05
C ARG A 468 20.14 -2.11 21.12
N LYS A 469 20.87 -3.12 21.60
CA LYS A 469 21.91 -2.94 22.63
C LYS A 469 23.17 -2.29 22.05
N GLU A 470 23.46 -2.54 20.78
CA GLU A 470 24.61 -1.96 20.08
C GLU A 470 24.32 -0.54 19.59
N PHE A 471 23.07 -0.28 19.19
CA PHE A 471 22.59 0.94 18.55
C PHE A 471 21.35 1.54 19.24
N PRO A 472 21.45 1.95 20.51
CA PRO A 472 20.31 2.42 21.29
C PRO A 472 19.74 3.77 20.83
N LEU A 473 20.58 4.70 20.32
CA LEU A 473 20.09 5.99 19.82
C LEU A 473 19.37 5.81 18.48
N HIS A 474 19.94 4.98 17.61
CA HIS A 474 19.34 4.54 16.35
C HIS A 474 17.97 3.91 16.57
N LEU A 475 17.82 3.05 17.58
CA LEU A 475 16.55 2.44 17.90
C LEU A 475 15.49 3.50 18.23
N ILE A 476 15.84 4.51 19.05
CA ILE A 476 14.91 5.59 19.42
C ILE A 476 14.49 6.37 18.16
N VAL A 477 15.47 6.77 17.33
CA VAL A 477 15.21 7.47 16.06
C VAL A 477 14.36 6.61 15.12
N PHE A 478 14.66 5.31 15.03
CA PHE A 478 13.89 4.36 14.23
C PHE A 478 12.46 4.22 14.75
N MET A 479 12.23 4.19 16.07
CA MET A 479 10.88 4.12 16.62
C MET A 479 10.08 5.41 16.36
N GLN A 480 10.75 6.57 16.39
CA GLN A 480 10.14 7.88 16.12
C GLN A 480 9.76 8.07 14.64
N HIS A 481 10.57 7.53 13.72
CA HIS A 481 10.40 7.77 12.29
C HIS A 481 9.93 6.56 11.49
N GLY A 482 10.25 5.33 11.90
CA GLY A 482 9.87 4.08 11.23
C GLY A 482 8.37 3.80 11.23
N SER A 483 7.60 4.50 12.07
CA SER A 483 6.14 4.44 12.12
C SER A 483 5.41 5.22 11.00
N HIS A 484 6.13 6.04 10.23
CA HIS A 484 5.58 6.69 9.03
C HIS A 484 5.51 5.67 7.89
N LEU A 485 4.51 4.79 8.05
CA LEU A 485 4.27 3.61 7.25
C LEU A 485 3.92 3.92 5.79
N PRO A 486 4.20 3.01 4.85
CA PRO A 486 3.51 2.89 3.56
C PRO A 486 2.00 2.63 3.64
N HIS A 487 1.49 2.18 4.79
CA HIS A 487 0.06 2.04 5.14
C HIS A 487 -0.63 3.37 5.40
N GLU A 488 -0.35 4.39 4.62
CA GLU A 488 -1.12 5.64 4.61
C GLU A 488 -2.59 5.37 4.19
N ALA A 489 -2.87 4.16 3.68
CA ALA A 489 -4.19 3.57 3.46
C ALA A 489 -4.83 2.86 4.68
N ASN A 490 -4.23 2.86 5.89
CA ASN A 490 -4.87 2.24 7.07
C ASN A 490 -6.21 2.90 7.42
N CYS A 491 -6.39 4.17 7.05
CA CYS A 491 -7.69 4.85 7.12
C CYS A 491 -8.76 4.20 6.21
N GLU A 492 -8.40 3.49 5.15
CA GLU A 492 -9.36 2.78 4.29
C GLU A 492 -10.02 1.60 5.00
N GLN A 493 -9.30 0.87 5.84
CA GLN A 493 -9.91 -0.15 6.70
C GLN A 493 -10.90 0.48 7.69
N VAL A 494 -10.55 1.66 8.23
CA VAL A 494 -11.44 2.45 9.09
C VAL A 494 -12.72 2.82 8.34
N PHE A 495 -12.61 3.34 7.12
CA PHE A 495 -13.76 3.72 6.30
C PHE A 495 -14.56 2.53 5.78
N SER A 496 -13.91 1.40 5.50
CA SER A 496 -14.59 0.16 5.12
C SER A 496 -15.45 -0.38 6.27
N ILE A 497 -14.94 -0.31 7.51
CA ILE A 497 -15.72 -0.68 8.71
C ILE A 497 -16.84 0.34 8.94
N ALA A 498 -16.55 1.63 8.84
CA ALA A 498 -17.55 2.69 8.98
C ALA A 498 -18.70 2.52 7.96
N GLY A 499 -18.38 2.24 6.69
CA GLY A 499 -19.37 2.01 5.64
C GLY A 499 -20.17 0.71 5.81
N TYR A 500 -19.61 -0.30 6.49
CA TYR A 500 -20.37 -1.50 6.85
C TYR A 500 -21.34 -1.23 8.02
N LEU A 501 -20.97 -0.33 8.93
CA LEU A 501 -21.75 0.02 10.12
C LEU A 501 -22.70 1.22 9.89
N SER A 502 -22.55 1.94 8.78
CA SER A 502 -23.34 3.14 8.50
C SER A 502 -24.78 2.79 8.20
N ASP A 503 -25.70 3.31 9.01
CA ASP A 503 -27.14 3.30 8.78
C ASP A 503 -27.61 4.77 8.70
N PRO A 504 -28.51 5.13 7.76
CA PRO A 504 -29.03 6.49 7.64
C PRO A 504 -29.70 7.05 8.91
N ASN A 505 -30.12 6.18 9.83
CA ASN A 505 -30.75 6.54 11.10
C ASN A 505 -29.77 6.49 12.29
N LEU A 506 -28.50 6.12 12.06
CA LEU A 506 -27.50 6.07 13.12
C LEU A 506 -26.98 7.48 13.42
N ASP A 507 -26.87 7.81 14.70
CA ASP A 507 -26.20 9.03 15.12
C ASP A 507 -24.71 9.01 14.68
N PRO A 508 -24.20 10.06 14.01
CA PRO A 508 -22.81 10.14 13.55
C PRO A 508 -21.76 9.95 14.65
N SER A 509 -22.01 10.46 15.86
CA SER A 509 -21.09 10.30 17.01
C SER A 509 -21.07 8.85 17.49
N TYR A 510 -22.24 8.19 17.48
CA TYR A 510 -22.34 6.76 17.76
C TYR A 510 -21.64 5.90 16.70
N LEU A 511 -21.76 6.24 15.40
CA LEU A 511 -21.03 5.56 14.32
C LEU A 511 -19.52 5.67 14.49
N GLY A 512 -19.03 6.85 14.86
CA GLY A 512 -17.60 7.06 15.13
C GLY A 512 -17.09 6.24 16.31
N THR A 513 -17.92 6.08 17.35
CA THR A 513 -17.62 5.22 18.49
C THR A 513 -17.50 3.75 18.09
N LEU A 514 -18.48 3.22 17.35
CA LEU A 514 -18.49 1.82 16.90
C LEU A 514 -17.33 1.52 15.95
N THR A 515 -17.03 2.44 15.03
CA THR A 515 -15.91 2.34 14.09
C THR A 515 -14.59 2.26 14.86
N SER A 516 -14.37 3.18 15.81
CA SER A 516 -13.17 3.21 16.66
C SER A 516 -12.99 1.92 17.48
N ILE A 517 -14.08 1.34 18.00
CA ILE A 517 -14.07 0.05 18.70
C ILE A 517 -13.71 -1.10 17.73
N GLY A 518 -14.30 -1.10 16.53
CA GLY A 518 -14.13 -2.15 15.52
C GLY A 518 -12.68 -2.27 15.02
N ILE A 519 -12.02 -1.15 14.78
CA ILE A 519 -10.63 -1.11 14.29
C ILE A 519 -9.66 -1.53 15.39
N ASN A 520 -9.89 -1.03 16.60
CA ASN A 520 -9.08 -1.38 17.75
C ASN A 520 -9.50 -2.71 18.38
N LYS A 521 -10.29 -3.55 17.71
CA LYS A 521 -10.79 -4.82 18.27
C LYS A 521 -9.66 -5.73 18.75
N ALA A 522 -8.48 -5.70 18.13
CA ALA A 522 -7.32 -6.45 18.60
C ALA A 522 -6.76 -5.92 19.94
N ALA A 523 -6.74 -4.59 20.13
CA ALA A 523 -6.35 -3.94 21.37
C ALA A 523 -7.43 -4.03 22.46
N TYR A 524 -8.70 -3.99 22.06
CA TYR A 524 -9.90 -4.17 22.90
C TYR A 524 -10.46 -5.58 22.81
N LYS A 525 -9.62 -6.61 22.65
CA LYS A 525 -9.99 -8.01 22.86
C LYS A 525 -9.68 -8.35 24.33
N PRO A 526 -10.52 -7.95 25.31
CA PRO A 526 -10.40 -8.59 26.62
C PRO A 526 -10.59 -10.10 26.40
N PRO A 527 -9.78 -10.93 27.04
CA PRO A 527 -9.95 -12.38 27.02
C PRO A 527 -11.43 -12.75 27.17
N LEU A 528 -11.90 -13.76 26.42
CA LEU A 528 -13.32 -14.16 26.43
C LEU A 528 -13.86 -14.39 27.86
N LYS A 529 -13.00 -14.80 28.78
CA LYS A 529 -13.29 -14.92 30.22
C LYS A 529 -13.73 -13.61 30.88
N ASP A 530 -13.13 -12.48 30.52
CA ASP A 530 -13.37 -11.16 31.13
C ASP A 530 -14.64 -10.53 30.55
N ILE A 531 -14.91 -10.77 29.26
CA ILE A 531 -16.19 -10.45 28.62
C ILE A 531 -17.31 -11.23 29.31
N LYS A 532 -17.14 -12.55 29.47
CA LYS A 532 -18.11 -13.42 30.15
C LYS A 532 -18.31 -12.98 31.61
N ALA A 533 -17.24 -12.65 32.33
CA ALA A 533 -17.32 -12.17 33.71
C ALA A 533 -18.15 -10.88 33.83
N ARG A 534 -17.90 -9.89 32.97
CA ARG A 534 -18.70 -8.64 32.93
C ARG A 534 -20.14 -8.86 32.47
N TYR A 535 -20.35 -9.72 31.47
CA TYR A 535 -21.69 -10.05 30.99
C TYR A 535 -22.49 -10.74 32.11
N PHE A 536 -21.94 -11.78 32.72
CA PHE A 536 -22.59 -12.47 33.82
C PHE A 536 -22.73 -11.61 35.07
N SER A 537 -21.81 -10.68 35.36
CA SER A 537 -22.00 -9.75 36.49
C SER A 537 -23.14 -8.75 36.24
N LYS A 538 -23.42 -8.40 34.98
CA LYS A 538 -24.47 -7.44 34.61
C LYS A 538 -25.86 -8.09 34.52
N TYR A 539 -25.91 -9.39 34.25
CA TYR A 539 -27.17 -10.11 34.00
C TYR A 539 -27.48 -11.25 34.99
N ARG A 540 -26.55 -11.66 35.86
CA ARG A 540 -26.92 -12.51 37.01
C ARG A 540 -27.70 -11.69 38.03
N GLY A 541 -28.99 -11.97 38.13
CA GLY A 541 -29.87 -11.37 39.14
C GLY A 541 -31.08 -10.62 38.59
N ARG A 542 -31.26 -10.50 37.26
CA ARG A 542 -32.50 -9.94 36.69
C ARG A 542 -33.67 -10.92 36.70
N ASP A 543 -33.40 -12.23 36.73
CA ASP A 543 -34.45 -13.26 36.79
C ASP A 543 -34.97 -13.53 38.22
N ARG A 544 -34.67 -12.67 39.20
CA ARG A 544 -35.18 -12.83 40.60
C ARG A 544 -35.94 -11.62 41.13
N ALA A 545 -36.13 -10.57 40.33
CA ALA A 545 -36.88 -9.37 40.75
C ALA A 545 -38.31 -9.32 40.20
N GLU A 546 -38.70 -10.22 39.29
CA GLU A 546 -40.06 -10.29 38.73
C GLU A 546 -40.91 -11.46 39.28
N GLU A 547 -40.36 -12.30 40.17
CA GLU A 547 -41.09 -13.38 40.88
C GLU A 547 -41.47 -13.04 42.34
N SER A 548 -41.27 -11.79 42.78
CA SER A 548 -41.67 -11.34 44.13
C SER A 548 -42.58 -10.10 44.12
N ALA A 549 -43.36 -9.95 43.04
CA ALA A 549 -44.45 -8.99 42.95
C ALA A 549 -45.73 -9.69 42.45
N GLU A 550 -46.18 -10.70 43.20
CA GLU A 550 -47.60 -11.05 43.33
C GLU A 550 -48.04 -10.82 44.78
#